data_AF-A0A1W5VPH2-F1
#
_entry.id   AF-A0A1W5VPH2-F1
#
_cell.length_a   1.000
_cell.length_b   1.000
_cell.length_c   1.000
_cell.angle_alpha   90.00
_cell.angle_beta   90.00
_cell.angle_gamma   90.00
#
_symmetry.space_group_name_H-M   'P 1'
#
loop_
_entity.id
_entity.type
_entity.pdbx_description
1 polymer ?
#
loop_
_entity_poly.entity_id
_entity_poly.type
_entity_poly.pdbx_seq_one_letter_code
_entity_poly.pdbx_strand_id
1 'polypeptide(L)' 'RMDTTQVALIHQILAAADERNLPLWIGGGWAIDARLGRVTRKHDDIDLTFPGERRGELEAIVEMLGG' A
#
# COMPACT_ATOMS: atom_id res chain seq x y z
N ARG A 1 7.41 8.75 17.20
CA ARG A 1 7.33 7.28 17.17
C ARG A 1 6.81 6.90 15.80
N MET A 2 7.52 6.04 15.07
CA MET A 2 7.10 5.56 13.76
C MET A 2 5.80 4.78 13.91
N ASP A 3 4.85 5.02 13.02
CA ASP A 3 3.61 4.23 12.96
C ASP A 3 3.94 2.88 12.32
N THR A 4 4.14 1.87 13.15
CA THR A 4 4.43 0.50 12.68
C THR A 4 3.20 -0.17 12.09
N THR A 5 2.00 0.33 12.36
CA THR A 5 0.74 -0.25 11.88
C THR A 5 0.57 0.00 10.39
N GLN A 6 0.78 1.24 9.93
CA GLN A 6 0.72 1.56 8.50
C GLN A 6 1.79 0.80 7.69
N VAL A 7 3.02 0.68 8.21
CA VAL A 7 4.07 -0.12 7.55
C VAL A 7 3.65 -1.58 7.41
N ALA A 8 3.11 -2.18 8.47
CA ALA A 8 2.63 -3.56 8.43
C ALA A 8 1.49 -3.73 7.40
N LEU A 9 0.55 -2.78 7.36
CA LEU A 9 -0.57 -2.80 6.40
C LEU A 9 -0.07 -2.66 4.95
N ILE A 10 0.90 -1.78 4.68
CA ILE A 10 1.53 -1.64 3.35
C ILE A 10 2.12 -2.99 2.90
N HIS A 11 2.83 -3.70 3.79
CA HIS A 11 3.37 -5.02 3.46
C HIS A 11 2.29 -6.06 3.18
N GLN A 12 1.19 -6.06 3.95
CA GLN A 12 0.06 -6.97 3.73
C GLN A 12 -0.62 -6.73 2.37
N ILE A 13 -0.86 -5.47 2.02
CA ILE A 13 -1.47 -5.11 0.73
C ILE A 13 -0.56 -5.50 -0.43
N LEU A 14 0.75 -5.21 -0.35
CA LEU A 14 1.71 -5.56 -1.40
C LEU A 14 1.84 -7.07 -1.58
N ALA A 15 1.87 -7.84 -0.48
CA ALA A 15 1.92 -9.31 -0.56
C ALA A 15 0.67 -9.89 -1.24
N ALA A 16 -0.53 -9.40 -0.88
CA ALA A 16 -1.77 -9.83 -1.48
C ALA A 16 -1.88 -9.45 -2.98
N ALA A 17 -1.30 -8.31 -3.36
CA ALA A 17 -1.22 -7.88 -4.76
C ALA A 17 -0.24 -8.76 -5.55
N ASP A 18 0.92 -9.10 -4.97
CA ASP A 18 1.92 -9.98 -5.57
C ASP A 18 1.37 -11.38 -5.84
N GLU A 19 0.60 -11.96 -4.90
CA GLU A 19 -0.08 -13.25 -5.05
C GLU A 19 -1.05 -13.28 -6.26
N ARG A 20 -1.57 -12.12 -6.66
CA ARG A 20 -2.51 -11.96 -7.78
C ARG A 20 -1.83 -11.45 -9.05
N ASN A 21 -0.51 -11.29 -9.04
CA ASN A 21 0.25 -10.60 -10.08
C ASN A 21 -0.37 -9.23 -10.43
N LEU A 22 -0.93 -8.53 -9.44
CA LEU A 22 -1.50 -7.19 -9.58
C LEU A 22 -0.39 -6.17 -9.33
N PRO A 23 0.12 -5.47 -10.37
CA PRO A 23 1.12 -4.45 -10.13
C PRO A 23 0.51 -3.32 -9.31
N LEU A 24 1.18 -2.95 -8.22
CA LEU A 24 0.75 -1.92 -7.29
C LEU A 24 1.93 -0.98 -7.02
N TRP A 25 1.67 0.32 -7.05
CA TRP A 25 2.67 1.35 -6.74
C TRP A 25 2.25 2.17 -5.53
N ILE A 26 3.15 2.29 -4.57
CA ILE A 26 3.00 3.24 -3.46
C ILE A 26 3.07 4.67 -4.04
N GLY A 27 2.12 5.51 -3.63
CA GLY A 27 2.00 6.91 -3.98
C GLY A 27 2.31 7.87 -2.82
N GLY A 28 2.13 9.16 -3.08
CA GLY A 28 2.13 10.22 -2.07
C GLY A 28 3.35 10.25 -1.15
N GLY A 29 3.11 10.53 0.13
CA GLY A 29 4.15 10.64 1.15
C GLY A 29 4.95 9.35 1.35
N TRP A 30 4.27 8.20 1.29
CA TRP A 30 4.91 6.90 1.43
C TRP A 30 5.85 6.57 0.27
N ALA A 31 5.55 7.02 -0.95
CA ALA A 31 6.45 6.84 -2.09
C ALA A 31 7.77 7.61 -1.93
N ILE A 32 7.69 8.83 -1.36
CA ILE A 32 8.87 9.64 -1.06
C ILE A 32 9.74 8.92 -0.03
N ASP A 33 9.16 8.48 1.08
CA ASP A 33 9.89 7.79 2.14
C ASP A 33 10.47 6.45 1.68
N ALA A 34 9.74 5.70 0.85
CA ALA A 34 10.23 4.46 0.23
C ALA A 34 11.45 4.73 -0.66
N ARG A 35 11.40 5.77 -1.50
CA ARG A 35 12.53 6.16 -2.38
C ARG A 35 13.73 6.70 -1.60
N LEU A 36 13.49 7.35 -0.46
CA LEU A 36 14.54 7.81 0.46
C LEU A 36 15.12 6.69 1.32
N GLY A 37 14.47 5.51 1.37
CA GLY A 37 14.88 4.39 2.21
C GLY A 37 14.68 4.62 3.71
N ARG A 38 13.87 5.63 4.10
CA ARG A 38 13.60 5.95 5.50
C ARG A 38 12.27 6.69 5.65
N VAL A 39 11.57 6.44 6.75
CA VAL A 39 10.36 7.20 7.11
C VAL A 39 10.76 8.54 7.70
N THR A 40 10.29 9.63 7.11
CA THR A 40 10.71 11.00 7.45
C THR A 40 9.67 11.76 8.28
N ARG A 41 8.41 11.33 8.24
CA ARG A 41 7.29 11.96 8.96
C ARG A 41 6.16 10.96 9.22
N LYS A 42 5.12 11.40 9.94
CA LYS A 42 3.84 10.67 9.99
C LYS A 42 3.06 10.90 8.69
N HIS A 43 2.28 9.91 8.28
CA HIS A 43 1.37 9.96 7.15
C HIS A 43 -0.04 9.66 7.66
N ASP A 44 -1.03 10.41 7.19
CA ASP A 44 -2.42 10.23 7.64
C ASP A 44 -3.13 9.11 6.86
N ASP A 45 -2.62 8.81 5.66
CA ASP A 45 -3.17 7.86 4.69
C ASP A 45 -2.08 6.99 4.02
N ILE A 46 -2.52 6.07 3.16
CA ILE A 46 -1.69 5.26 2.27
C ILE A 46 -2.24 5.44 0.85
N ASP A 47 -1.47 6.11 -0.01
CA ASP A 47 -1.80 6.27 -1.43
C ASP A 47 -1.33 5.07 -2.26
N LEU A 48 -2.21 4.54 -3.11
CA LEU A 48 -1.92 3.42 -4.01
C LEU A 48 -2.33 3.76 -5.44
N THR A 49 -1.47 3.44 -6.40
CA THR A 49 -1.78 3.45 -7.84
C THR A 49 -1.84 2.02 -8.34
N PHE A 50 -2.88 1.69 -9.12
CA PHE A 50 -3.16 0.35 -9.63
C PHE A 50 -3.74 0.43 -11.06
N PRO A 51 -3.71 -0.65 -11.86
CA PRO A 51 -4.37 -0.72 -13.16
C PRO A 51 -5.89 -0.60 -13.01
N GLY A 52 -6.47 0.44 -13.59
CA GLY A 52 -7.89 0.78 -13.38
C GLY A 52 -8.85 -0.31 -13.81
N GLU A 53 -8.50 -1.09 -14.83
CA GLU A 53 -9.28 -2.22 -15.32
C GLU A 53 -9.32 -3.41 -14.33
N ARG A 54 -8.41 -3.46 -13.35
CA ARG A 54 -8.33 -4.49 -12.32
C ARG A 54 -8.86 -4.04 -10.96
N ARG A 55 -9.68 -2.98 -10.94
CA ARG A 55 -10.27 -2.41 -9.71
C ARG A 55 -10.88 -3.44 -8.76
N GLY A 56 -11.63 -4.40 -9.28
CA GLY A 56 -12.29 -5.43 -8.46
C GLY A 56 -11.30 -6.31 -7.69
N GLU A 57 -10.08 -6.50 -8.20
CA GLU A 57 -9.05 -7.26 -7.48
C GLU A 57 -8.46 -6.48 -6.31
N LEU A 58 -8.30 -5.16 -6.46
CA LEU A 58 -7.91 -4.30 -5.35
C LEU A 58 -9.00 -4.23 -4.28
N GLU A 59 -10.27 -4.08 -4.68
CA GLU A 59 -11.41 -4.11 -3.74
C GLU A 59 -11.44 -5.42 -2.95
N ALA A 60 -11.24 -6.57 -3.61
CA ALA A 60 -11.15 -7.87 -2.93
C ALA A 60 -9.98 -7.97 -1.94
N ILE A 61 -8.83 -7.32 -2.21
CA ILE A 61 -7.71 -7.25 -1.25
C ILE A 61 -8.12 -6.42 -0.03
N VAL A 62 -8.79 -5.27 -0.24
CA VAL A 62 -9.26 -4.40 0.85
C VAL A 62 -10.25 -5.14 1.75
N GLU A 63 -11.24 -5.81 1.17
CA GLU A 63 -12.22 -6.62 1.91
C GLU A 63 -11.54 -7.75 2.71
N MET A 64 -10.56 -8.45 2.12
CA MET A 64 -9.80 -9.51 2.78
C MET A 64 -9.04 -9.00 4.02
N LEU A 65 -8.57 -7.76 3.99
CA LEU A 65 -7.84 -7.13 5.09
C LEU A 65 -8.77 -6.41 6.10
N GLY A 66 -10.09 -6.53 5.93
CA GLY A 66 -11.10 -6.02 6.87
C GLY A 66 -11.48 -4.54 6.65
N GLY A 67 -11.26 -4.02 5.44
CA GLY A 67 -11.73 -2.70 5.01
C GLY A 67 -13.14 -2.71 4.44
#